data_AF-A0A7X7WUF7-F1
#
_entry.id   AF-A0A7X7WUF7-F1
#
_cell.length_a   1.000
_cell.length_b   1.000
_cell.length_c   1.000
_cell.angle_alpha   90.00
_cell.angle_beta   90.00
_cell.angle_gamma   90.00
#
_symmetry.space_group_name_H-M   'P 1'
#
loop_
_entity.id
_entity.type
_entity.pdbx_description
1 polymer ?
#
loop_
_entity_poly.entity_id
_entity_poly.type
_entity_poly.pdbx_seq_one_letter_code
_entity_poly.pdbx_strand_id
1 'polypeptide(L)'
;MIYHTFSHLPGIGEKLERRIWRSGVLTWDDFLAAPHLEGISAPRKELYDKQLAACRAALDGRDAEYLAGALKRRDHWRLFEAFRGEAVCLDIETNGFHPSQGGYPTVVGLHDGFDAVTLVHGENLTAENLNRHLAGYKMLITFYGAGFDIPFLLATLPGVRFALPHFDLCFAAKRLDITGGLKSLEVQFGMVRDGSVQGMNGYDAVRLWERARLGDYEARELLLTYNREDTAYLLPLADILYEKMRCASGIADYLPVNACGCN
;
A
#
# COMPACT_ATOMS: atom_id res chain seq x y z
N MET A 1 4.46 11.27 6.73
CA MET A 1 5.32 10.56 7.72
C MET A 1 6.76 10.36 7.28
N ILE A 2 7.06 10.28 5.97
CA ILE A 2 8.41 10.00 5.46
C ILE A 2 9.48 10.96 5.99
N TYR A 3 9.19 12.27 6.05
CA TYR A 3 10.09 13.30 6.58
C TYR A 3 10.47 13.12 8.06
N HIS A 4 9.67 12.36 8.82
CA HIS A 4 9.85 12.17 10.26
C HIS A 4 10.54 10.86 10.61
N THR A 5 10.86 10.00 9.64
CA THR A 5 11.50 8.72 9.93
C THR A 5 12.98 8.71 9.62
N PHE A 6 13.74 8.06 10.48
CA PHE A 6 15.16 7.76 10.30
C PHE A 6 15.40 6.26 10.22
N SER A 7 14.37 5.43 10.41
CA SER A 7 14.44 3.96 10.45
C SER A 7 14.85 3.29 9.14
N HIS A 8 14.89 4.05 8.04
CA HIS A 8 15.44 3.60 6.75
C HIS A 8 16.98 3.68 6.73
N LEU A 9 17.58 4.45 7.63
CA LEU A 9 19.03 4.53 7.77
C LEU A 9 19.61 3.27 8.46
N PRO A 10 20.71 2.70 7.96
CA PRO A 10 21.28 1.47 8.52
C PRO A 10 21.63 1.61 10.01
N GLY A 11 21.06 0.73 10.84
CA GLY A 11 21.31 0.72 12.29
C GLY A 11 20.39 1.61 13.12
N ILE A 12 19.51 2.40 12.49
CA ILE A 12 18.45 3.12 13.19
C ILE A 12 17.18 2.26 13.22
N GLY A 13 16.80 1.80 14.41
CA GLY A 13 15.51 1.17 14.66
C GLY A 13 14.60 2.09 15.48
N GLU A 14 13.36 1.66 15.71
CA GLU A 14 12.31 2.45 16.40
C GLU A 14 12.77 3.03 17.75
N LYS A 15 13.56 2.26 18.52
CA LYS A 15 14.10 2.74 19.81
C LYS A 15 15.07 3.92 19.66
N LEU A 16 15.93 3.89 18.63
CA LEU A 16 16.88 4.97 18.37
C LEU A 16 16.18 6.15 17.68
N GLU A 17 15.26 5.88 16.74
CA GLU A 17 14.40 6.90 16.12
C GLU A 17 13.67 7.73 17.17
N ARG A 18 13.00 7.08 18.15
CA ARG A 18 12.34 7.80 19.26
C ARG A 18 13.31 8.60 20.13
N ARG A 19 14.58 8.18 20.26
CA ARG A 19 15.59 8.94 21.00
C ARG A 19 16.00 10.21 20.24
N ILE A 20 16.15 10.10 18.91
CA ILE A 20 16.42 11.25 18.03
C ILE A 20 15.25 12.25 18.11
N TRP A 21 14.01 11.77 18.10
CA TRP A 21 12.85 12.67 18.28
C TRP A 21 12.85 13.37 19.65
N ARG A 22 13.17 12.65 20.73
CA ARG A 22 13.27 13.23 22.08
C ARG A 22 14.32 14.33 22.20
N SER A 23 15.36 14.32 21.37
CA SER A 23 16.36 15.38 21.34
C SER A 23 15.94 16.59 20.49
N GLY A 24 14.69 16.64 20.02
CA GLY A 24 14.15 17.74 19.22
C GLY A 24 14.43 17.61 17.72
N VAL A 25 14.99 16.50 17.26
CA VAL A 25 15.29 16.25 15.84
C VAL A 25 14.12 15.47 15.25
N LEU A 26 13.15 16.17 14.68
CA LEU A 26 11.86 15.59 14.28
C LEU A 26 11.76 15.34 12.79
N THR A 27 12.54 16.07 11.99
CA THR A 27 12.53 16.02 10.53
C THR A 27 13.93 15.68 10.00
N TRP A 28 14.00 15.29 8.73
CA TRP A 28 15.30 15.19 8.05
C TRP A 28 16.05 16.52 8.04
N ASP A 29 15.36 17.67 8.01
CA ASP A 29 16.00 18.98 7.97
C ASP A 29 16.67 19.29 9.33
N ASP A 30 15.99 18.97 10.44
CA ASP A 30 16.58 19.04 11.78
C ASP A 30 17.83 18.14 11.89
N PHE A 31 17.75 16.93 11.31
CA PHE A 31 18.84 15.96 11.33
C PHE A 31 20.04 16.47 10.54
N LEU A 32 19.82 17.02 9.35
CA LEU A 32 20.86 17.59 8.49
C LEU A 32 21.50 18.84 9.11
N ALA A 33 20.71 19.68 9.80
CA ALA A 33 21.20 20.87 10.47
C ALA A 33 22.02 20.57 11.74
N ALA A 34 21.77 19.43 12.40
CA ALA A 34 22.50 19.03 13.60
C ALA A 34 23.93 18.55 13.27
N PRO A 35 24.99 19.22 13.77
CA PRO A 35 26.37 18.80 13.50
C PRO A 35 26.71 17.48 14.23
N HIS A 36 26.08 17.23 15.37
CA HIS A 36 26.29 16.06 16.21
C HIS A 36 24.97 15.54 16.74
N LEU A 37 24.84 14.21 16.82
CA LEU A 37 23.67 13.53 17.37
C LEU A 37 24.13 12.47 18.38
N GLU A 38 23.53 12.47 19.56
CA GLU A 38 23.89 11.52 20.61
C GLU A 38 23.67 10.08 20.13
N GLY A 39 24.69 9.23 20.30
CA GLY A 39 24.66 7.83 19.87
C GLY A 39 24.94 7.61 18.38
N ILE A 40 25.25 8.67 17.62
CA ILE A 40 25.66 8.59 16.21
C ILE A 40 27.07 9.18 16.07
N SER A 41 28.03 8.37 15.62
CA SER A 41 29.40 8.84 15.39
C SER A 41 29.47 9.77 14.18
N ALA A 42 30.45 10.67 14.13
CA ALA A 42 30.62 11.60 13.01
C ALA A 42 30.68 10.91 11.63
N PRO A 43 31.42 9.78 11.43
CA PRO A 43 31.40 9.08 10.14
C PRO A 43 30.03 8.50 9.76
N ARG A 44 29.24 8.06 10.76
CA ARG A 44 27.86 7.60 10.51
C ARG A 44 26.94 8.76 10.18
N LYS A 45 27.10 9.90 10.86
CA LYS A 45 26.33 11.12 10.60
C LYS A 45 26.53 11.58 9.15
N GLU A 46 27.77 11.66 8.67
CA GLU A 46 28.06 12.01 7.27
C GLU A 46 27.43 11.04 6.27
N LEU A 47 27.44 9.73 6.56
CA LEU A 47 26.78 8.73 5.72
C LEU A 47 25.26 8.93 5.71
N TYR A 48 24.67 9.13 6.88
CA TYR A 48 23.23 9.36 7.02
C TYR A 48 22.79 10.64 6.32
N ASP A 49 23.56 11.72 6.40
CA ASP A 49 23.25 12.98 5.72
C ASP A 49 23.19 12.80 4.19
N LYS A 50 24.15 12.05 3.62
CA LYS A 50 24.14 11.72 2.19
C LYS A 50 22.92 10.87 1.82
N GLN A 51 22.53 9.92 2.66
CA GLN A 51 21.36 9.07 2.42
C GLN A 51 20.04 9.85 2.52
N LEU A 52 19.91 10.73 3.51
CA LEU A 52 18.75 11.60 3.66
C LEU A 52 18.64 12.59 2.50
N ALA A 53 19.76 13.18 2.06
CA ALA A 53 19.78 14.05 0.88
C ALA A 53 19.37 13.31 -0.40
N ALA A 54 19.82 12.06 -0.59
CA ALA A 54 19.39 11.23 -1.72
C ALA A 54 17.90 10.87 -1.65
N CYS A 55 17.39 10.50 -0.46
CA CYS A 55 15.96 10.25 -0.27
C CYS A 55 15.10 11.50 -0.48
N ARG A 56 15.59 12.69 -0.08
CA ARG A 56 14.95 13.99 -0.36
C ARG A 56 14.86 14.23 -1.86
N ALA A 57 15.98 14.12 -2.57
CA ALA A 57 16.01 14.31 -4.02
C ALA A 57 15.09 13.33 -4.75
N ALA A 58 15.05 12.07 -4.33
CA ALA A 58 14.13 11.07 -4.88
C ALA A 58 12.67 11.40 -4.60
N LEU A 59 12.34 11.88 -3.40
CA LEU A 59 10.97 12.28 -3.04
C LEU A 59 10.51 13.50 -3.85
N ASP A 60 11.35 14.52 -3.95
CA ASP A 60 11.08 15.74 -4.72
C ASP A 60 10.95 15.43 -6.22
N GLY A 61 11.76 14.50 -6.73
CA GLY A 61 11.72 14.00 -8.10
C GLY A 61 10.64 12.94 -8.37
N ARG A 62 9.80 12.58 -7.38
CA ARG A 62 8.78 11.52 -7.49
C ARG A 62 9.34 10.16 -7.97
N ASP A 63 10.57 9.83 -7.58
CA ASP A 63 11.24 8.57 -7.87
C ASP A 63 10.79 7.48 -6.86
N ALA A 64 9.61 6.93 -7.15
CA ALA A 64 8.99 5.89 -6.34
C ALA A 64 9.82 4.60 -6.30
N GLU A 65 10.47 4.23 -7.41
CA GLU A 65 11.27 3.00 -7.51
C GLU A 65 12.50 3.07 -6.60
N TYR A 66 13.21 4.21 -6.60
CA TYR A 66 14.30 4.43 -5.66
C TYR A 66 13.82 4.31 -4.21
N LEU A 67 12.71 4.96 -3.86
CA LEU A 67 12.19 4.95 -2.49
C LEU A 67 11.71 3.56 -2.05
N ALA A 68 11.15 2.76 -2.96
CA ALA A 68 10.78 1.37 -2.71
C ALA A 68 11.99 0.48 -2.40
N GLY A 69 13.16 0.80 -2.98
CA GLY A 69 14.43 0.11 -2.70
C GLY A 69 15.15 0.64 -1.45
N ALA A 70 15.02 1.94 -1.17
CA ALA A 70 15.68 2.59 -0.04
C ALA A 70 15.02 2.28 1.31
N LEU A 71 13.70 2.09 1.32
CA LEU A 71 12.95 1.75 2.53
C LEU A 71 12.78 0.23 2.67
N LYS A 72 12.65 -0.24 3.91
CA LYS A 72 12.16 -1.59 4.15
C LYS A 72 10.69 -1.64 3.75
N ARG A 73 10.25 -2.73 3.11
CA ARG A 73 8.85 -2.92 2.68
C ARG A 73 7.82 -2.62 3.78
N ARG A 74 8.13 -3.01 5.00
CA ARG A 74 7.31 -2.80 6.20
C ARG A 74 7.13 -1.32 6.57
N ASP A 75 7.97 -0.43 6.04
CA ASP A 75 8.00 1.00 6.35
C ASP A 75 7.50 1.85 5.16
N HIS A 76 7.09 1.22 4.04
CA HIS A 76 6.55 1.90 2.85
C HIS A 76 5.29 2.74 3.16
N TRP A 77 4.49 2.36 4.16
CA TRP A 77 3.33 3.15 4.61
C TRP A 77 3.68 4.60 4.97
N ARG A 78 4.93 4.88 5.35
CA ARG A 78 5.36 6.25 5.70
C ARG A 78 5.37 7.20 4.49
N LEU A 79 5.40 6.66 3.27
CA LEU A 79 5.30 7.39 2.01
C LEU A 79 3.85 7.73 1.62
N PHE A 80 2.86 7.14 2.28
CA PHE A 80 1.45 7.26 1.88
C PHE A 80 1.00 8.72 1.76
N GLU A 81 1.22 9.55 2.77
CA GLU A 81 0.88 10.99 2.69
C GLU A 81 1.53 11.71 1.50
N ALA A 82 2.77 11.37 1.14
CA ALA A 82 3.48 12.02 0.02
C ALA A 82 2.94 11.57 -1.34
N PHE A 83 2.50 10.32 -1.46
CA PHE A 83 2.04 9.71 -2.72
C PHE A 83 0.55 9.44 -2.76
N ARG A 84 -0.24 9.91 -1.78
CA ARG A 84 -1.68 9.61 -1.67
C ARG A 84 -2.43 9.94 -2.95
N GLY A 85 -2.14 11.10 -3.55
CA GLY A 85 -2.77 11.56 -4.80
C GLY A 85 -2.27 10.85 -6.06
N GLU A 86 -1.26 9.98 -5.95
CA GLU A 86 -0.71 9.17 -7.03
C GLU A 86 -0.69 7.69 -6.62
N ALA A 87 -1.56 7.29 -5.69
CA ALA A 87 -1.66 5.92 -5.23
C ALA A 87 -2.70 5.17 -6.06
N VAL A 88 -2.49 3.87 -6.24
CA VAL A 88 -3.46 2.98 -6.87
C VAL A 88 -3.72 1.78 -5.97
N CYS A 89 -5.01 1.53 -5.74
CA CYS A 89 -5.52 0.35 -5.08
C CYS A 89 -5.62 -0.79 -6.09
N LEU A 90 -5.19 -1.99 -5.70
CA LEU A 90 -5.23 -3.18 -6.54
C LEU A 90 -5.82 -4.35 -5.75
N ASP A 91 -6.69 -5.10 -6.42
CA ASP A 91 -7.25 -6.37 -5.95
C ASP A 91 -7.44 -7.31 -7.17
N ILE A 92 -7.37 -8.63 -6.95
CA ILE A 92 -7.55 -9.61 -8.02
C ILE A 92 -8.61 -10.66 -7.68
N GLU A 93 -9.29 -11.10 -8.72
CA GLU A 93 -10.05 -12.34 -8.71
C GLU A 93 -9.30 -13.42 -9.46
N THR A 94 -9.50 -14.68 -9.07
CA THR A 94 -8.85 -15.83 -9.70
C THR A 94 -9.86 -16.90 -10.08
N ASN A 95 -9.43 -17.85 -10.91
CA ASN A 95 -10.23 -19.04 -11.22
C ASN A 95 -10.26 -20.07 -10.08
N GLY A 96 -9.69 -19.76 -8.91
CA GLY A 96 -9.70 -20.61 -7.72
C GLY A 96 -8.60 -21.68 -7.68
N PHE A 97 -7.72 -21.77 -8.68
CA PHE A 97 -6.60 -22.71 -8.68
C PHE A 97 -5.28 -22.03 -8.33
N HIS A 98 -4.35 -22.79 -7.75
CA HIS A 98 -2.97 -22.31 -7.54
C HIS A 98 -2.27 -22.13 -8.90
N PRO A 99 -1.34 -21.15 -9.08
CA PRO A 99 -0.65 -20.94 -10.37
C PRO A 99 0.00 -22.20 -10.95
N SER A 100 0.61 -23.04 -10.11
CA SER A 100 1.23 -24.31 -10.55
C SER A 100 0.25 -25.40 -10.99
N GLN A 101 -1.06 -25.19 -10.79
CA GLN A 101 -2.14 -26.11 -11.13
C GLN A 101 -3.05 -25.53 -12.24
N GLY A 102 -2.58 -24.52 -12.98
CA GLY A 102 -3.38 -23.82 -14.00
C GLY A 102 -4.21 -22.67 -13.44
N GLY A 103 -3.82 -22.13 -12.28
CA GLY A 103 -4.37 -20.89 -11.75
C GLY A 103 -4.10 -19.70 -12.66
N TYR A 104 -5.09 -18.84 -12.86
CA TYR A 104 -4.95 -17.59 -13.59
C TYR A 104 -5.86 -16.49 -13.01
N PRO A 105 -5.45 -15.21 -13.12
CA PRO A 105 -6.28 -14.09 -12.70
C PRO A 105 -7.44 -13.93 -13.69
N THR A 106 -8.65 -13.79 -13.17
CA THR A 106 -9.88 -13.62 -13.96
C THR A 106 -10.20 -12.14 -14.12
N VAL A 107 -9.99 -11.37 -13.06
CA VAL A 107 -10.20 -9.93 -13.02
C VAL A 107 -9.04 -9.30 -12.22
N VAL A 108 -8.55 -8.16 -12.69
CA VAL A 108 -7.67 -7.27 -11.92
C VAL A 108 -8.33 -5.90 -11.85
N GLY A 109 -8.64 -5.47 -10.64
CA GLY A 109 -9.19 -4.15 -10.37
C GLY A 109 -8.09 -3.16 -10.03
N LEU A 110 -8.24 -1.94 -10.50
CA LEU A 110 -7.42 -0.79 -10.14
C LEU A 110 -8.34 0.39 -9.80
N HIS A 111 -8.04 1.10 -8.71
CA HIS A 111 -8.81 2.27 -8.30
C HIS A 111 -7.89 3.32 -7.67
N ASP A 112 -7.93 4.57 -8.12
CA ASP A 112 -7.03 5.63 -7.61
C ASP A 112 -7.71 6.61 -6.62
N GLY A 113 -9.00 6.41 -6.37
CA GLY A 113 -9.83 7.30 -5.56
C GLY A 113 -10.84 8.10 -6.38
N PHE A 114 -10.67 8.14 -7.70
CA PHE A 114 -11.54 8.84 -8.64
C PHE A 114 -12.02 7.91 -9.75
N ASP A 115 -11.08 7.27 -10.44
CA ASP A 115 -11.32 6.40 -11.59
C ASP A 115 -11.06 4.94 -11.22
N ALA A 116 -11.89 4.07 -11.80
CA ALA A 116 -11.75 2.62 -11.70
C ALA A 116 -11.39 2.04 -13.07
N VAL A 117 -10.40 1.15 -13.10
CA VAL A 117 -10.04 0.35 -14.27
C VAL A 117 -10.18 -1.11 -13.91
N THR A 118 -10.82 -1.88 -14.77
CA THR A 118 -10.94 -3.32 -14.61
C THR A 118 -10.37 -4.03 -15.83
N LEU A 119 -9.45 -4.96 -15.58
CA LEU A 119 -8.83 -5.79 -16.60
C LEU A 119 -9.35 -7.22 -16.46
N VAL A 120 -9.94 -7.77 -17.53
CA VAL A 120 -10.63 -9.07 -17.54
C VAL A 120 -9.87 -10.07 -18.40
N HIS A 121 -9.74 -11.30 -17.90
CA HIS A 121 -9.10 -12.41 -18.58
C HIS A 121 -9.73 -12.71 -19.93
N GLY A 122 -8.90 -12.88 -20.97
CA GLY A 122 -9.36 -13.13 -22.33
C GLY A 122 -9.88 -11.88 -23.07
N GLU A 123 -9.96 -10.73 -22.40
CA GLU A 123 -10.36 -9.45 -22.98
C GLU A 123 -9.14 -8.52 -23.05
N ASN A 124 -8.82 -7.83 -21.95
CA ASN A 124 -7.80 -6.79 -21.86
C ASN A 124 -6.77 -7.06 -20.75
N LEU A 125 -6.89 -8.14 -19.97
CA LEU A 125 -5.92 -8.49 -18.95
C LEU A 125 -4.64 -9.07 -19.57
N THR A 126 -3.67 -8.20 -19.81
CA THR A 126 -2.33 -8.53 -20.28
C THR A 126 -1.28 -7.87 -19.40
N ALA A 127 -0.06 -8.43 -19.38
CA ALA A 127 1.06 -7.83 -18.65
C ALA A 127 1.35 -6.40 -19.12
N GLU A 128 1.24 -6.14 -20.43
CA GLU A 128 1.43 -4.83 -21.03
C GLU A 128 0.38 -3.82 -20.54
N ASN A 129 -0.90 -4.19 -20.59
CA ASN A 129 -1.98 -3.30 -20.15
C ASN A 129 -1.87 -3.01 -18.66
N LEU A 130 -1.61 -4.03 -17.83
CA LEU A 130 -1.42 -3.83 -16.39
C LEU A 130 -0.24 -2.91 -16.10
N ASN A 131 0.92 -3.13 -16.73
CA ASN A 131 2.08 -2.24 -16.59
C ASN A 131 1.76 -0.80 -17.04
N ARG A 132 1.00 -0.63 -18.13
CA ARG A 132 0.60 0.70 -18.64
C ARG A 132 -0.24 1.45 -17.63
N HIS A 133 -1.21 0.78 -17.01
CA HIS A 133 -2.03 1.40 -15.96
C HIS A 133 -1.21 1.70 -14.70
N LEU A 134 -0.29 0.82 -14.30
CA LEU A 134 0.55 1.04 -13.12
C LEU A 134 1.59 2.16 -13.28
N ALA A 135 2.03 2.46 -14.51
CA ALA A 135 3.12 3.39 -14.78
C ALA A 135 2.86 4.83 -14.31
N GLY A 136 1.60 5.24 -14.19
CA GLY A 136 1.23 6.59 -13.74
C GLY A 136 1.33 6.80 -12.23
N TYR A 137 1.41 5.72 -11.45
CA TYR A 137 1.27 5.77 -10.00
C TYR A 137 2.62 5.70 -9.29
N LYS A 138 2.65 6.20 -8.05
CA LYS A 138 3.82 6.28 -7.17
C LYS A 138 3.70 5.40 -5.93
N MET A 139 2.52 4.81 -5.70
CA MET A 139 2.31 3.89 -4.60
C MET A 139 1.24 2.86 -4.96
N LEU A 140 1.48 1.61 -4.55
CA LEU A 140 0.51 0.54 -4.62
C LEU A 140 -0.14 0.33 -3.24
N ILE A 141 -1.46 0.11 -3.23
CA ILE A 141 -2.23 -0.21 -2.02
C ILE A 141 -2.99 -1.51 -2.29
N THR A 142 -2.91 -2.48 -1.36
CA THR A 142 -3.64 -3.75 -1.46
C THR A 142 -4.13 -4.19 -0.09
N PHE A 143 -5.02 -5.18 -0.03
CA PHE A 143 -5.29 -5.93 1.19
C PHE A 143 -4.72 -7.35 1.08
N TYR A 144 -3.63 -7.65 1.79
CA TYR A 144 -2.92 -8.93 1.72
C TYR A 144 -2.28 -9.24 0.35
N GLY A 145 -2.13 -8.23 -0.52
CA GLY A 145 -1.57 -8.43 -1.84
C GLY A 145 -0.08 -8.76 -1.85
N ALA A 146 0.68 -8.40 -0.82
CA ALA A 146 2.07 -8.85 -0.74
C ALA A 146 2.16 -10.37 -0.46
N GLY A 147 1.14 -10.96 0.13
CA GLY A 147 1.04 -12.40 0.41
C GLY A 147 0.39 -13.20 -0.71
N PHE A 148 -0.54 -12.59 -1.46
CA PHE A 148 -1.33 -13.29 -2.48
C PHE A 148 -1.28 -12.62 -3.86
N ASP A 149 -1.90 -11.45 -4.03
CA ASP A 149 -2.13 -10.82 -5.35
C ASP A 149 -0.85 -10.67 -6.18
N ILE A 150 0.19 -10.09 -5.57
CA ILE A 150 1.43 -9.76 -6.26
C ILE A 150 2.21 -11.02 -6.64
N PRO A 151 2.46 -11.99 -5.73
CA PRO A 151 3.01 -13.28 -6.13
C PRO A 151 2.20 -13.99 -7.22
N PHE A 152 0.86 -13.96 -7.14
CA PHE A 152 -0.01 -14.63 -8.09
C PHE A 152 0.11 -14.02 -9.48
N LEU A 153 0.07 -12.69 -9.59
CA LEU A 153 0.25 -11.96 -10.85
C LEU A 153 1.65 -12.17 -11.44
N LEU A 154 2.71 -12.12 -10.62
CA LEU A 154 4.07 -12.38 -11.09
C LEU A 154 4.27 -13.81 -11.61
N ALA A 155 3.59 -14.79 -11.01
CA ALA A 155 3.66 -16.19 -11.43
C ALA A 155 2.86 -16.48 -12.72
N THR A 156 1.81 -15.70 -12.99
CA THR A 156 0.84 -15.99 -14.06
C THR A 156 0.92 -15.04 -15.25
N LEU A 157 1.48 -13.84 -15.07
CA LEU A 157 1.65 -12.81 -16.11
C LEU A 157 3.13 -12.41 -16.24
N PRO A 158 3.93 -13.19 -17.00
CA PRO A 158 5.32 -12.85 -17.26
C PRO A 158 5.48 -11.44 -17.83
N GLY A 159 6.36 -10.64 -17.23
CA GLY A 159 6.63 -9.27 -17.65
C GLY A 159 5.89 -8.19 -16.86
N VAL A 160 4.94 -8.54 -15.98
CA VAL A 160 4.38 -7.58 -15.01
C VAL A 160 5.48 -7.12 -14.04
N ARG A 161 5.50 -5.82 -13.71
CA ARG A 161 6.50 -5.22 -12.82
C ARG A 161 5.83 -4.43 -11.70
N PHE A 162 6.20 -4.75 -10.46
CA PHE A 162 5.78 -4.01 -9.27
C PHE A 162 7.00 -3.34 -8.62
N ALA A 163 7.39 -2.19 -9.17
CA ALA A 163 8.52 -1.39 -8.71
C ALA A 163 8.08 -0.17 -7.87
N LEU A 164 6.92 -0.28 -7.21
CA LEU A 164 6.35 0.79 -6.40
C LEU A 164 6.50 0.52 -4.90
N PRO A 165 6.59 1.57 -4.07
CA PRO A 165 6.26 1.49 -2.66
C PRO A 165 4.89 0.84 -2.50
N HIS A 166 4.74 0.02 -1.49
CA HIS A 166 3.57 -0.83 -1.33
C HIS A 166 3.05 -0.76 0.09
N PHE A 167 1.84 -0.21 0.24
CA PHE A 167 1.09 -0.20 1.48
C PHE A 167 0.08 -1.36 1.50
N ASP A 168 0.49 -2.47 2.09
CA ASP A 168 -0.40 -3.61 2.32
C ASP A 168 -1.16 -3.42 3.64
N LEU A 169 -2.47 -3.23 3.52
CA LEU A 169 -3.35 -2.86 4.63
C LEU A 169 -3.56 -4.01 5.62
N CYS A 170 -3.43 -5.27 5.19
CA CYS A 170 -3.53 -6.42 6.08
C CYS A 170 -2.38 -6.40 7.11
N PHE A 171 -1.16 -6.13 6.65
CA PHE A 171 0.00 -6.02 7.56
C PHE A 171 -0.02 -4.75 8.40
N ALA A 172 -0.61 -3.66 7.89
CA ALA A 172 -0.82 -2.43 8.66
C ALA A 172 -1.81 -2.64 9.80
N ALA A 173 -2.98 -3.23 9.51
CA ALA A 173 -3.99 -3.58 10.50
C ALA A 173 -3.42 -4.52 11.57
N LYS A 174 -2.69 -5.56 11.16
CA LYS A 174 -2.04 -6.51 12.09
C LYS A 174 -1.08 -5.82 13.06
N ARG A 175 -0.36 -4.77 12.63
CA ARG A 175 0.55 -4.01 13.49
C ARG A 175 -0.16 -3.12 14.51
N LEU A 176 -1.41 -2.79 14.23
CA LEU A 176 -2.28 -2.03 15.11
C LEU A 176 -3.16 -2.95 15.98
N ASP A 177 -2.86 -4.25 15.99
CA ASP A 177 -3.65 -5.29 16.65
C ASP A 177 -5.13 -5.34 16.18
N ILE A 178 -5.40 -4.85 14.96
CA ILE A 178 -6.71 -4.93 14.31
C ILE A 178 -6.79 -6.27 13.59
N THR A 179 -7.83 -7.05 13.90
CA THR A 179 -8.04 -8.40 13.35
C THR A 179 -9.23 -8.44 12.39
N GLY A 180 -9.16 -9.36 11.42
CA GLY A 180 -10.20 -9.55 10.40
C GLY A 180 -9.67 -9.41 8.97
N GLY A 181 -10.46 -9.89 8.01
CA GLY A 181 -10.25 -9.61 6.59
C GLY A 181 -10.83 -8.26 6.18
N LEU A 182 -10.64 -7.86 4.92
CA LEU A 182 -11.07 -6.57 4.37
C LEU A 182 -12.52 -6.21 4.77
N LYS A 183 -13.47 -7.12 4.51
CA LYS A 183 -14.89 -6.93 4.84
C LYS A 183 -15.17 -6.70 6.32
N SER A 184 -14.40 -7.34 7.19
CA SER A 184 -14.57 -7.12 8.63
C SER A 184 -14.12 -5.71 9.00
N LEU A 185 -13.01 -5.23 8.43
CA LEU A 185 -12.49 -3.90 8.69
C LEU A 185 -13.42 -2.82 8.13
N GLU A 186 -13.97 -3.01 6.93
CA GLU A 186 -14.97 -2.11 6.36
C GLU A 186 -16.17 -1.91 7.30
N VAL A 187 -16.73 -3.00 7.82
CA VAL A 187 -17.83 -2.94 8.80
C VAL A 187 -17.38 -2.24 10.09
N GLN A 188 -16.20 -2.57 10.62
CA GLN A 188 -15.65 -1.94 11.82
C GLN A 188 -15.48 -0.42 11.66
N PHE A 189 -15.19 0.05 10.45
CA PHE A 189 -15.00 1.47 10.12
C PHE A 189 -16.21 2.13 9.47
N GLY A 190 -17.39 1.47 9.49
CA GLY A 190 -18.64 2.05 9.03
C GLY A 190 -18.74 2.24 7.51
N MET A 191 -17.97 1.48 6.73
CA MET A 191 -18.04 1.47 5.27
C MET A 191 -19.22 0.59 4.83
N VAL A 192 -20.07 1.12 3.95
CA VAL A 192 -21.29 0.44 3.48
C VAL A 192 -21.13 0.15 1.99
N ARG A 193 -21.03 -1.14 1.64
CA ARG A 193 -20.97 -1.63 0.27
C ARG A 193 -22.30 -1.53 -0.46
N ASP A 194 -22.25 -1.67 -1.79
CA ASP A 194 -23.44 -2.00 -2.58
C ASP A 194 -24.13 -3.28 -2.06
N GLY A 195 -25.45 -3.21 -1.90
CA GLY A 195 -26.24 -4.33 -1.37
C GLY A 195 -26.21 -5.59 -2.23
N SER A 196 -25.94 -5.45 -3.52
CA SER A 196 -25.84 -6.57 -4.47
C SER A 196 -24.63 -7.47 -4.21
N VAL A 197 -23.56 -6.94 -3.60
CA VAL A 197 -22.33 -7.70 -3.28
C VAL A 197 -22.18 -8.02 -1.79
N GLN A 198 -23.16 -7.62 -0.99
CA GLN A 198 -23.10 -7.82 0.46
C GLN A 198 -23.13 -9.31 0.82
N GLY A 199 -22.16 -9.74 1.64
CA GLY A 199 -22.06 -11.13 2.10
C GLY A 199 -21.38 -12.10 1.12
N MET A 200 -21.04 -11.65 -0.10
CA MET A 200 -20.22 -12.43 -1.02
C MET A 200 -18.83 -12.71 -0.43
N ASN A 201 -18.11 -13.71 -0.94
CA ASN A 201 -16.71 -14.00 -0.64
C ASN A 201 -15.95 -14.46 -1.90
N GLY A 202 -14.64 -14.73 -1.77
CA GLY A 202 -13.80 -15.12 -2.92
C GLY A 202 -14.25 -16.43 -3.60
N TYR A 203 -14.92 -17.35 -2.88
CA TYR A 203 -15.48 -18.55 -3.52
C TYR A 203 -16.70 -18.21 -4.39
N ASP A 204 -17.50 -17.22 -4.00
CA ASP A 204 -18.60 -16.74 -4.84
C ASP A 204 -18.07 -16.12 -6.14
N ALA A 205 -16.97 -15.36 -6.07
CA ALA A 205 -16.31 -14.80 -7.24
C ALA A 205 -15.86 -15.87 -8.26
N VAL A 206 -15.29 -16.99 -7.77
CA VAL A 206 -14.95 -18.15 -8.63
C VAL A 206 -16.20 -18.72 -9.32
N ARG A 207 -17.31 -18.87 -8.59
CA ARG A 207 -18.56 -19.38 -9.17
C ARG A 207 -19.17 -18.42 -10.19
N LEU A 208 -19.08 -17.11 -9.95
CA LEU A 208 -19.54 -16.10 -10.89
C LEU A 208 -18.70 -16.12 -12.17
N TRP A 209 -17.38 -16.30 -12.06
CA TRP A 209 -16.51 -16.45 -13.22
C TRP A 209 -16.88 -17.66 -14.08
N GLU A 210 -17.13 -18.82 -13.48
CA GLU A 210 -17.53 -20.01 -14.24
C GLU A 210 -18.87 -19.82 -14.98
N ARG A 211 -19.83 -19.13 -14.36
CA ARG A 211 -21.09 -18.74 -15.02
C ARG A 211 -20.86 -17.74 -16.16
N ALA A 212 -20.07 -16.70 -15.91
CA ALA A 212 -19.74 -15.67 -16.90
C ALA A 212 -19.09 -16.28 -18.15
N ARG A 213 -18.20 -17.27 -17.98
CA ARG A 213 -17.59 -18.02 -19.08
C ARG A 213 -18.59 -18.79 -19.95
N LEU A 214 -19.75 -19.14 -19.40
CA LEU A 214 -20.85 -19.78 -20.12
C LEU A 214 -21.83 -18.78 -20.75
N GLY A 215 -21.51 -17.48 -20.72
CA GLY A 215 -22.31 -16.41 -21.32
C GLY A 215 -23.31 -15.76 -20.37
N ASP A 216 -23.23 -16.03 -19.07
CA ASP A 216 -24.07 -15.38 -18.05
C ASP A 216 -23.61 -13.94 -17.80
N TYR A 217 -24.26 -12.99 -18.46
CA TYR A 217 -23.95 -11.57 -18.37
C TYR A 217 -24.17 -11.00 -16.96
N GLU A 218 -25.22 -11.43 -16.26
CA GLU A 218 -25.50 -10.95 -14.90
C GLU A 218 -24.42 -11.40 -13.92
N ALA A 219 -23.96 -12.65 -14.05
CA ALA A 219 -22.85 -13.15 -13.24
C ALA A 219 -21.55 -12.36 -13.49
N ARG A 220 -21.30 -11.99 -14.76
CA ARG A 220 -20.14 -11.16 -15.13
C ARG A 220 -20.24 -9.77 -14.48
N GLU A 221 -21.35 -9.07 -14.65
CA GLU A 221 -21.51 -7.73 -14.08
C GLU A 221 -21.43 -7.72 -12.55
N LEU A 222 -21.97 -8.76 -11.89
CA LEU A 222 -21.85 -8.91 -10.45
C LEU A 222 -20.41 -9.17 -10.00
N LEU A 223 -19.64 -9.98 -10.74
CA LEU A 223 -18.21 -10.20 -10.48
C LEU A 223 -17.41 -8.90 -10.61
N LEU A 224 -17.66 -8.12 -11.67
CA LEU A 224 -16.96 -6.85 -11.90
C LEU A 224 -17.35 -5.80 -10.85
N THR A 225 -18.60 -5.82 -10.38
CA THR A 225 -19.05 -4.94 -9.29
C THR A 225 -18.37 -5.32 -7.98
N TYR A 226 -18.30 -6.62 -7.67
CA TYR A 226 -17.63 -7.15 -6.49
C TYR A 226 -16.15 -6.70 -6.41
N ASN A 227 -15.39 -6.88 -7.50
CA ASN A 227 -13.99 -6.47 -7.56
C ASN A 227 -13.81 -4.93 -7.52
N ARG A 228 -14.73 -4.16 -8.12
CA ARG A 228 -14.71 -2.69 -8.00
C ARG A 228 -14.91 -2.22 -6.57
N GLU A 229 -15.84 -2.82 -5.84
CA GLU A 229 -16.05 -2.52 -4.43
C GLU A 229 -14.80 -2.89 -3.60
N ASP A 230 -14.21 -4.08 -3.83
CA ASP A 230 -12.99 -4.51 -3.13
C ASP A 230 -11.82 -3.53 -3.33
N THR A 231 -11.70 -2.88 -4.49
CA THR A 231 -10.67 -1.85 -4.74
C THR A 231 -11.02 -0.46 -4.22
N ALA A 232 -12.29 -0.04 -4.31
CA ALA A 232 -12.72 1.30 -3.94
C ALA A 232 -12.53 1.61 -2.44
N TYR A 233 -12.75 0.63 -1.55
CA TYR A 233 -12.62 0.82 -0.09
C TYR A 233 -11.18 0.77 0.42
N LEU A 234 -10.21 0.33 -0.41
CA LEU A 234 -8.81 0.28 0.03
C LEU A 234 -8.25 1.67 0.31
N LEU A 235 -8.58 2.70 -0.48
CA LEU A 235 -8.03 4.03 -0.27
C LEU A 235 -8.55 4.70 1.02
N PRO A 236 -9.88 4.74 1.29
CA PRO A 236 -10.39 5.19 2.58
C PRO A 236 -9.86 4.38 3.77
N LEU A 237 -9.70 3.06 3.61
CA LEU A 237 -9.11 2.23 4.67
C LEU A 237 -7.63 2.56 4.88
N ALA A 238 -6.88 2.86 3.82
CA ALA A 238 -5.49 3.31 3.89
C ALA A 238 -5.36 4.63 4.65
N ASP A 239 -6.28 5.59 4.45
CA ASP A 239 -6.30 6.84 5.22
C ASP A 239 -6.45 6.57 6.72
N ILE A 240 -7.42 5.75 7.11
CA ILE A 240 -7.68 5.40 8.51
C ILE A 240 -6.48 4.68 9.13
N LEU A 241 -5.95 3.66 8.44
CA LEU A 241 -4.83 2.88 8.95
C LEU A 241 -3.54 3.69 8.98
N TYR A 242 -3.32 4.60 8.03
CA TYR A 242 -2.19 5.53 8.03
C TYR A 242 -2.22 6.43 9.26
N GLU A 243 -3.36 7.06 9.56
CA GLU A 243 -3.47 7.92 10.74
C GLU A 243 -3.24 7.14 12.04
N LYS A 244 -3.81 5.95 12.15
CA LYS A 244 -3.56 5.06 13.30
C LYS A 244 -2.08 4.66 13.42
N MET A 245 -1.43 4.29 12.32
CA MET A 245 0.01 3.99 12.27
C MET A 245 0.85 5.20 12.65
N ARG A 246 0.44 6.41 12.23
CA ARG A 246 1.06 7.67 12.60
C ARG A 246 0.95 7.92 14.10
N CYS A 247 -0.26 7.88 14.70
CA CYS A 247 -0.42 8.08 16.15
C CYS A 247 0.38 6.98 16.91
N ALA A 248 0.33 5.70 16.48
CA ALA A 248 1.05 4.58 17.11
C ALA A 248 2.60 4.66 17.02
N SER A 249 3.12 5.34 16.00
CA SER A 249 4.57 5.56 15.87
C SER A 249 5.16 6.36 17.04
N GLY A 250 4.33 7.14 17.75
CA GLY A 250 4.72 7.99 18.87
C GLY A 250 5.37 9.32 18.45
N ILE A 251 5.39 9.65 17.16
CA ILE A 251 5.83 10.99 16.70
C ILE A 251 4.92 12.10 17.23
N ALA A 252 3.63 11.79 17.44
CA ALA A 252 2.61 12.70 17.93
C ALA A 252 2.99 13.36 19.27
N ASP A 253 3.71 12.63 20.13
CA ASP A 253 4.17 13.11 21.45
C ASP A 253 5.16 14.28 21.35
N TYR A 254 5.76 14.49 20.17
CA TYR A 254 6.80 15.50 19.92
C TYR A 254 6.35 16.61 18.96
N LEU A 255 5.24 16.41 18.25
CA LEU A 255 4.70 17.41 17.34
C LEU A 255 3.84 18.44 18.11
N PRO A 256 3.77 19.71 17.66
CA PRO A 256 2.88 20.69 18.26
C PRO A 256 1.42 20.22 18.23
N VAL A 257 0.63 20.56 19.25
CA VAL A 257 -0.76 20.08 19.46
C VAL A 257 -1.68 20.29 18.24
N ASN A 258 -1.41 21.27 17.38
CA ASN A 258 -2.19 21.53 16.17
C ASN A 258 -1.85 20.62 14.96
N ALA A 259 -0.89 19.69 15.08
CA ALA A 259 -0.46 18.78 14.02
C ALA A 259 -1.00 17.34 14.17
N CYS A 260 -1.74 17.06 15.24
CA CYS A 260 -2.35 15.75 15.49
C CYS A 260 -3.87 15.87 15.43
N GLY A 261 -4.46 15.60 14.25
CA GLY A 261 -5.88 15.32 14.11
C GLY A 261 -6.33 14.00 14.76
N CYS A 262 -5.73 13.59 15.89
CA CYS A 262 -6.21 12.46 16.69
C CYS A 262 -7.12 13.08 17.79
N ASN A 263 -8.43 13.20 17.55
CA ASN A 263 -9.47 13.31 18.59
C ASN A 263 -10.21 11.97 18.66
#